data_AF-A0A7Y9J818-F1
#
_entry.id   AF-A0A7Y9J818-F1
#
_cell.length_a   1.000
_cell.length_b   1.000
_cell.length_c   1.000
_cell.angle_alpha   90.00
_cell.angle_beta   90.00
_cell.angle_gamma   90.00
#
_symmetry.space_group_name_H-M   'P 1'
#
loop_
_entity.id
_entity.type
_entity.pdbx_description
1 polymer ?
#
loop_
_entity_poly.entity_id
_entity_poly.type
_entity_poly.pdbx_seq_one_letter_code
_entity_poly.pdbx_strand_id
1 'polypeptide(L)' 'MSEPGPDYTADGVPTFDFVRDRIEQRAATADGAGELDAATPEAHDLDRQEAERAEAARAKLEEIRRSLGG' A
#
# COMPACT_ATOMS: atom_id res chain seq x y z
N MET A 1 -3.15 36.46 -25.54
CA MET A 1 -2.59 36.24 -24.19
C MET A 1 -3.60 35.32 -23.51
N SER A 2 -3.27 34.05 -23.29
CA SER A 2 -4.19 33.13 -22.60
C SER A 2 -4.35 33.63 -21.18
N GLU A 3 -5.58 33.93 -20.76
CA GLU A 3 -5.87 34.15 -19.35
C GLU A 3 -5.50 32.86 -18.59
N PRO A 4 -4.82 32.98 -17.44
CA PRO A 4 -4.53 31.80 -16.65
C PRO A 4 -5.86 31.19 -16.21
N GLY A 5 -6.08 29.92 -16.55
CA GLY A 5 -7.21 29.17 -16.02
C GLY A 5 -7.15 29.13 -14.48
N PRO A 6 -8.26 28.81 -13.80
CA PRO A 6 -8.40 28.89 -12.32
C PRO A 6 -7.33 28.12 -11.51
N ASP A 7 -6.56 27.27 -12.18
CA ASP A 7 -5.52 26.43 -11.60
C ASP A 7 -4.19 27.14 -11.35
N TYR A 8 -3.89 28.21 -12.09
CA TYR A 8 -2.63 28.95 -11.99
C TYR A 8 -2.88 30.46 -11.93
N THR A 9 -1.99 31.18 -11.26
CA THR A 9 -1.95 32.65 -11.29
C THR A 9 -1.36 33.14 -12.62
N ALA A 10 -1.45 34.44 -12.89
CA ALA A 10 -0.86 35.05 -14.09
C ALA A 10 0.67 34.88 -14.18
N ASP A 11 1.34 34.76 -13.02
CA ASP A 11 2.78 34.50 -12.91
C ASP A 11 3.14 33.01 -13.02
N GLY A 12 2.15 32.14 -13.29
CA GLY A 12 2.34 30.69 -13.46
C GLY A 12 2.49 29.92 -12.14
N VAL A 13 2.19 30.54 -10.99
CA VAL A 13 2.19 29.86 -9.68
C VAL A 13 0.86 29.13 -9.50
N PRO A 14 0.83 27.83 -9.10
CA PRO A 14 -0.39 27.11 -8.82
C PRO A 14 -1.25 27.80 -7.74
N THR A 15 -2.56 27.77 -7.90
CA THR A 15 -3.48 28.24 -6.85
C THR A 15 -3.55 27.23 -5.70
N PHE A 16 -3.96 27.70 -4.51
CA PHE A 16 -4.13 26.81 -3.36
C PHE A 16 -5.16 25.72 -3.62
N ASP A 17 -6.30 26.07 -4.24
CA ASP A 17 -7.36 25.11 -4.56
C ASP A 17 -6.86 24.01 -5.51
N PHE A 18 -6.08 24.35 -6.55
CA PHE A 18 -5.51 23.37 -7.46
C PHE A 18 -4.54 22.41 -6.77
N VAL A 19 -3.72 22.91 -5.84
CA VAL A 19 -2.80 22.07 -5.05
C VAL A 19 -3.58 21.15 -4.11
N ARG A 20 -4.62 21.67 -3.43
CA ARG A 20 -5.49 20.89 -2.55
C ARG A 20 -6.15 19.75 -3.33
N ASP A 21 -6.83 20.07 -4.43
CA ASP A 21 -7.57 19.09 -5.22
C ASP A 21 -6.63 18.01 -5.79
N ARG A 22 -5.39 18.38 -6.17
CA ARG A 22 -4.38 17.43 -6.63
C ARG A 22 -3.87 16.51 -5.51
N ILE A 23 -3.75 17.01 -4.28
CA ILE A 23 -3.38 16.19 -3.12
C ILE A 23 -4.51 15.21 -2.80
N GLU A 24 -5.76 15.69 -2.79
CA GLU A 24 -6.94 14.86 -2.52
C GLU A 24 -7.10 13.74 -3.54
N GLN A 25 -6.92 14.02 -4.84
CA GLN A 25 -6.94 13.00 -5.89
C GLN A 25 -5.87 11.93 -5.68
N ARG A 26 -4.65 12.34 -5.30
CA ARG A 26 -3.56 11.39 -5.01
C ARG A 26 -3.83 10.56 -3.78
N ALA A 27 -4.35 11.16 -2.71
CA ALA A 27 -4.72 10.46 -1.50
C ALA A 27 -5.80 9.41 -1.79
N ALA A 28 -6.89 9.80 -2.45
CA ALA A 28 -7.96 8.88 -2.84
C ALA A 28 -7.47 7.72 -3.73
N THR A 29 -6.51 8.00 -4.62
CA THR A 29 -5.90 6.96 -5.46
C THR A 29 -5.03 6.01 -4.64
N ALA A 30 -4.24 6.53 -3.70
CA ALA A 30 -3.39 5.71 -2.83
C ALA A 30 -4.22 4.81 -1.92
N ASP A 31 -5.31 5.34 -1.35
CA ASP A 31 -6.23 4.58 -0.50
C ASP A 31 -6.88 3.43 -1.29
N GLY A 32 -7.35 3.69 -2.52
CA GLY A 32 -7.91 2.63 -3.38
C GLY A 32 -6.87 1.67 -3.97
N ALA A 33 -5.64 2.11 -4.18
CA ALA A 33 -4.57 1.28 -4.72
C ALA A 33 -4.14 0.18 -3.74
N GLY A 34 -4.11 0.46 -2.43
CA GLY A 34 -3.80 -0.55 -1.42
C GLY A 34 -4.82 -1.69 -1.37
N GLU A 35 -6.10 -1.37 -1.53
CA GLU A 35 -7.18 -2.38 -1.61
C GLU A 35 -7.08 -3.23 -2.88
N LEU A 36 -6.75 -2.60 -4.01
CA LEU A 36 -6.58 -3.30 -5.30
C LEU A 36 -5.32 -4.17 -5.32
N ASP A 37 -4.22 -3.70 -4.73
CA ASP A 37 -2.96 -4.45 -4.62
C ASP A 37 -3.13 -5.71 -3.75
N ALA A 38 -3.90 -5.62 -2.66
CA ALA A 38 -4.24 -6.76 -1.81
C ALA A 38 -5.13 -7.81 -2.49
N ALA A 39 -5.85 -7.45 -3.56
CA ALA A 39 -6.70 -8.36 -4.33
C ALA A 39 -5.95 -9.04 -5.49
N THR A 40 -4.64 -8.81 -5.64
CA THR A 40 -3.84 -9.41 -6.70
C THR A 40 -3.48 -10.87 -6.38
N PRO A 41 -3.32 -11.73 -7.41
CA PRO A 41 -2.77 -13.08 -7.24
C PRO A 41 -1.41 -13.09 -6.52
N GLU A 42 -0.57 -12.09 -6.77
CA GLU A 42 0.75 -11.93 -6.17
C GLU A 42 0.67 -11.65 -4.66
N ALA A 43 -0.29 -10.85 -4.21
CA ALA A 43 -0.55 -10.63 -2.78
C ALA A 43 -1.04 -11.91 -2.09
N HIS A 44 -1.94 -12.67 -2.74
CA HIS A 44 -2.38 -13.96 -2.24
C HIS A 44 -1.24 -14.99 -2.12
N ASP A 45 -0.27 -14.97 -3.04
CA ASP A 45 0.91 -15.81 -2.99
C ASP A 45 1.86 -15.41 -1.85
N LEU A 46 1.96 -14.12 -1.51
CA LEU A 46 2.74 -13.66 -0.36
C LEU A 46 2.12 -14.12 0.96
N ASP A 47 0.81 -13.95 1.13
CA ASP A 47 0.07 -14.43 2.32
C ASP A 47 0.23 -15.94 2.50
N ARG A 48 0.17 -16.71 1.41
CA ARG A 48 0.41 -18.16 1.44
C ARG A 48 1.83 -18.47 1.90
N GLN A 49 2.84 -17.80 1.37
CA GLN A 49 4.24 -18.00 1.77
C GLN A 49 4.46 -17.65 3.25
N GLU A 50 3.81 -16.61 3.77
CA GLU A 50 3.88 -16.28 5.20
C GLU A 50 3.22 -17.35 6.07
N ALA A 51 2.05 -17.85 5.67
CA ALA A 51 1.36 -18.94 6.36
C ALA A 51 2.20 -20.22 6.40
N GLU A 52 2.80 -20.61 5.26
CA GLU A 52 3.69 -21.78 5.16
C GLU A 52 4.93 -21.62 6.06
N ARG A 53 5.55 -20.43 6.08
CA ARG A 53 6.67 -20.13 6.97
C ARG A 53 6.26 -20.21 8.44
N ALA A 54 5.08 -19.69 8.79
CA ALA A 54 4.58 -19.73 10.16
C ALA A 54 4.29 -21.18 10.60
N GLU A 55 3.71 -22.00 9.73
CA GLU A 55 3.49 -23.43 9.99
C GLU A 55 4.82 -24.17 10.18
N ALA A 56 5.78 -23.98 9.27
CA ALA A 56 7.11 -24.58 9.37
C ALA A 56 7.83 -24.17 10.67
N ALA A 57 7.74 -22.89 11.05
CA ALA A 57 8.29 -22.40 12.31
C ALA A 57 7.63 -23.08 13.53
N ARG A 58 6.30 -23.20 13.53
CA ARG A 58 5.56 -23.90 14.61
C ARG A 58 5.96 -25.37 14.70
N ALA A 59 6.02 -26.08 13.57
CA ALA A 59 6.45 -27.47 13.52
C ALA A 59 7.87 -27.65 14.08
N LYS A 60 8.79 -26.73 13.71
CA LYS A 60 10.16 -26.77 14.22
C LYS A 60 10.25 -26.49 15.71
N LEU A 61 9.48 -25.53 16.23
CA LEU A 61 9.41 -25.25 17.66
C LEU A 61 8.88 -26.45 18.45
N GLU A 62 7.91 -27.17 17.89
CA GLU A 62 7.34 -28.37 18.50
C GLU A 62 8.35 -29.53 18.52
N GLU A 63 9.11 -29.70 17.44
CA GLU A 63 10.25 -30.64 17.39
C GLU A 63 11.29 -30.33 18.47
N ILE A 64 11.68 -29.07 18.61
CA ILE A 64 12.63 -28.63 19.65
C ILE A 64 12.08 -28.94 21.05
N ARG A 65 10.78 -28.67 21.29
CA ARG A 65 10.14 -28.96 22.57
C ARG A 65 10.18 -30.45 22.90
N ARG A 66 9.92 -31.34 21.93
CA ARG A 66 10.04 -32.79 22.11
C ARG A 66 11.48 -33.20 22.44
N SER A 67 12.46 -32.65 21.73
CA SER A 67 13.88 -32.96 21.94
C SER A 67 14.44 -32.47 23.28
N LEU A 68 13.82 -31.45 23.90
CA LEU A 68 14.25 -30.89 25.18
C LEU A 68 13.61 -31.54 26.42
N GLY A 69 12.68 -32.49 26.27
CA GLY A 69 12.13 -33.20 27.43
C GLY A 69 10.72 -33.78 27.26
N GLY A 70 10.43 -34.40 26.11
CA GLY A 70 9.61 -35.61 26.14
C GLY A 70 10.32 -36.76 26.85
#